data_AF-A0A2E0PXY9-F1
#
_entry.id   AF-A0A2E0PXY9-F1
#
_cell.length_a   1.000
_cell.length_b   1.000
_cell.length_c   1.000
_cell.angle_alpha   90.00
_cell.angle_beta   90.00
_cell.angle_gamma   90.00
#
_symmetry.space_group_name_H-M   'P 1'
#
loop_
_entity.id
_entity.type
_entity.pdbx_description
1 polymer ?
#
loop_
_entity_poly.entity_id
_entity_poly.type
_entity_poly.pdbx_seq_one_letter_code
_entity_poly.pdbx_strand_id
1 'polypeptide(L)'
;MEPNIREKENAIATAHIVAKELGLTTSQAKQAAIVAMENLLLFDKKQKDYGPYNICGNPHPQLGVAFRAGDKVNRLLNLFIKCDSGTPSNESVADSWSDLANYGLIGTLLARDVWLKDPTPPPTPTKQA
;
A
#
# COMPACT_ATOMS: atom_id res chain seq x y z
N MET A 1 0.10 -1.03 13.74
CA MET A 1 -0.81 -1.96 14.43
C MET A 1 -1.54 -2.76 13.36
N GLU A 2 -1.30 -4.07 13.27
CA GLU A 2 -1.83 -4.95 12.22
C GLU A 2 -3.37 -4.91 12.09
N PRO A 3 -3.93 -5.29 10.92
CA PRO A 3 -5.36 -5.55 10.77
C PRO A 3 -5.84 -6.68 11.68
N ASN A 4 -7.05 -6.55 12.22
CA ASN A 4 -7.66 -7.61 13.03
C ASN A 4 -8.17 -8.77 12.15
N ILE A 5 -8.55 -9.88 12.78
CA ILE A 5 -8.98 -11.11 12.08
C ILE A 5 -10.12 -10.83 11.11
N ARG A 6 -11.15 -10.09 11.54
CA ARG A 6 -12.31 -9.76 10.70
C ARG A 6 -11.95 -8.88 9.52
N GLU A 7 -11.02 -7.93 9.72
CA GLU A 7 -10.49 -7.10 8.63
C GLU A 7 -9.74 -7.94 7.59
N LYS A 8 -8.93 -8.92 8.03
CA LYS A 8 -8.24 -9.85 7.12
C LYS A 8 -9.22 -10.74 6.35
N GLU A 9 -10.26 -11.27 7.00
CA GLU A 9 -11.31 -12.04 6.32
C GLU A 9 -12.04 -11.22 5.25
N ASN A 10 -12.39 -9.96 5.56
CA ASN A 10 -13.02 -9.05 4.62
C ASN A 10 -12.10 -8.71 3.44
N ALA A 11 -10.80 -8.50 3.70
CA ALA A 11 -9.80 -8.28 2.66
C ALA A 11 -9.70 -9.47 1.70
N ILE A 12 -9.69 -10.69 2.22
CA ILE A 12 -9.68 -11.92 1.41
C ILE A 12 -10.94 -12.00 0.54
N ALA A 13 -12.13 -11.80 1.12
CA ALA A 13 -13.38 -11.82 0.37
C ALA A 13 -13.40 -10.77 -0.75
N THR A 14 -12.94 -9.56 -0.46
CA THR A 14 -12.84 -8.46 -1.43
C THR A 14 -11.84 -8.77 -2.54
N ALA A 15 -10.68 -9.34 -2.18
CA ALA A 15 -9.66 -9.73 -3.14
C ALA A 15 -10.17 -10.78 -4.14
N HIS A 16 -11.02 -11.73 -3.70
CA HIS A 16 -11.64 -12.68 -4.61
C HIS A 16 -12.58 -12.01 -5.61
N ILE A 17 -13.35 -11.01 -5.17
CA ILE A 17 -14.21 -10.21 -6.06
C ILE A 17 -13.35 -9.46 -7.07
N VAL A 18 -12.33 -8.72 -6.61
CA VAL A 18 -11.40 -7.98 -7.48
C VAL A 18 -10.72 -8.90 -8.49
N ALA A 19 -10.25 -10.07 -8.05
CA ALA A 19 -9.60 -11.03 -8.92
C ALA A 19 -10.55 -11.56 -10.00
N LYS A 20 -11.82 -11.77 -9.67
CA LYS A 20 -12.86 -12.17 -10.63
C LYS A 20 -13.16 -11.06 -11.63
N GLU A 21 -13.42 -9.85 -11.16
CA GLU A 21 -13.79 -8.71 -12.01
C GLU A 21 -12.66 -8.28 -12.96
N LEU A 22 -11.41 -8.36 -12.50
CA LEU A 22 -10.23 -8.08 -13.34
C LEU A 22 -9.80 -9.27 -14.21
N GLY A 23 -10.46 -10.43 -14.10
CA GLY A 23 -10.12 -11.63 -14.86
C GLY A 23 -8.74 -12.20 -14.52
N LEU A 24 -8.28 -12.08 -13.27
CA LEU A 24 -6.98 -12.60 -12.84
C LEU A 24 -6.97 -14.12 -12.86
N THR A 25 -6.11 -14.71 -13.69
CA THR A 25 -6.06 -16.17 -13.89
C THR A 25 -4.97 -16.86 -13.07
N THR A 26 -3.82 -16.21 -12.85
CA THR A 26 -2.68 -16.82 -12.16
C THR A 26 -2.88 -16.88 -10.65
N SER A 27 -2.28 -17.89 -10.00
CA SER A 27 -2.32 -18.00 -8.55
C SER A 27 -1.57 -16.85 -7.86
N GLN A 28 -0.45 -16.40 -8.45
CA GLN A 28 0.35 -15.29 -7.93
C GLN A 28 -0.44 -13.99 -7.94
N ALA A 29 -1.16 -13.68 -9.02
CA ALA A 29 -1.97 -12.47 -9.10
C ALA A 29 -3.12 -12.47 -8.08
N LYS A 30 -3.75 -13.64 -7.86
CA LYS A 30 -4.80 -13.81 -6.84
C LYS A 30 -4.26 -13.61 -5.42
N GLN A 31 -3.09 -14.18 -5.11
CA GLN A 31 -2.43 -13.98 -3.82
C GLN A 31 -1.98 -12.53 -3.63
N ALA A 32 -1.42 -11.91 -4.67
CA ALA A 32 -1.04 -10.51 -4.65
C ALA A 32 -2.25 -9.58 -4.40
N ALA A 33 -3.43 -9.92 -4.94
CA ALA A 33 -4.65 -9.18 -4.66
C ALA A 33 -5.04 -9.22 -3.18
N ILE A 34 -4.88 -10.38 -2.51
CA ILE A 34 -5.13 -10.51 -1.06
C ILE A 34 -4.19 -9.59 -0.28
N VAL A 35 -2.88 -9.70 -0.53
CA VAL A 35 -1.87 -8.87 0.12
C VAL A 35 -2.09 -7.38 -0.16
N ALA A 36 -2.52 -7.03 -1.38
CA ALA A 36 -2.83 -5.65 -1.73
C ALA A 36 -4.02 -5.10 -0.92
N MET A 37 -5.08 -5.90 -0.69
CA MET A 37 -6.20 -5.47 0.15
C MET A 37 -5.79 -5.27 1.60
N GLU A 38 -4.94 -6.15 2.15
CA GLU A 38 -4.37 -5.98 3.49
C GLU A 38 -3.50 -4.72 3.60
N ASN A 39 -2.66 -4.49 2.59
CA ASN A 39 -1.82 -3.30 2.52
C ASN A 39 -2.65 -2.01 2.41
N LEU A 40 -3.78 -2.03 1.70
CA LEU A 40 -4.72 -0.90 1.65
C LEU A 40 -5.35 -0.60 3.00
N LEU A 41 -5.76 -1.63 3.75
CA LEU A 41 -6.26 -1.45 5.13
C LEU A 41 -5.18 -0.85 6.03
N LEU A 42 -3.95 -1.35 5.93
CA LEU A 42 -2.81 -0.82 6.68
C LEU A 42 -2.52 0.64 6.28
N PHE A 43 -2.56 0.93 4.98
CA PHE A 43 -2.36 2.26 4.44
C PHE A 43 -3.40 3.24 4.98
N ASP A 44 -4.69 2.93 4.88
CA ASP A 44 -5.77 3.76 5.41
C ASP A 44 -5.64 4.02 6.91
N LYS A 45 -5.31 2.96 7.68
CA LYS A 45 -5.10 3.08 9.13
C LYS A 45 -3.96 4.04 9.46
N LYS A 46 -2.80 3.89 8.81
CA LYS A 46 -1.65 4.80 8.99
C LYS A 46 -1.98 6.22 8.52
N GLN A 47 -2.72 6.34 7.43
CA GLN A 47 -3.07 7.63 6.84
C GLN A 47 -4.00 8.43 7.74
N LYS A 48 -4.91 7.77 8.49
CA LYS A 48 -5.74 8.40 9.54
C LYS A 48 -4.90 9.00 10.67
N ASP A 49 -3.80 8.35 11.04
CA ASP A 49 -2.92 8.83 12.11
C ASP A 49 -2.05 10.02 11.64
N TYR A 50 -1.54 9.98 10.40
CA TYR A 50 -0.59 10.98 9.89
C TYR A 50 -1.24 12.16 9.16
N GLY A 51 -2.39 11.95 8.52
CA GLY A 51 -3.02 12.90 7.62
C GLY A 51 -2.28 13.09 6.27
N PRO A 52 -2.95 13.69 5.27
CA PRO A 52 -2.40 13.84 3.91
C PRO A 52 -1.18 14.75 3.83
N TYR A 53 -1.08 15.73 4.73
CA TYR A 53 -0.01 16.72 4.76
C TYR A 53 1.33 16.20 5.28
N ASN A 54 1.38 15.00 5.87
CA ASN A 54 2.66 14.36 6.26
C ASN A 54 3.53 13.99 5.05
N ILE A 55 2.92 13.88 3.86
CA ILE A 55 3.62 13.66 2.60
C ILE A 55 3.75 14.96 1.81
N CYS A 56 2.63 15.62 1.51
CA CYS A 56 2.61 16.78 0.62
C CYS A 56 3.02 18.11 1.29
N GLY A 57 3.19 18.14 2.61
CA GLY A 57 3.77 19.29 3.32
C GLY A 57 5.27 19.47 3.05
N ASN A 58 5.92 18.49 2.42
CA ASN A 58 7.31 18.60 1.97
C ASN A 58 7.38 19.34 0.61
N PRO A 59 8.35 20.26 0.40
CA PRO A 59 8.56 20.92 -0.90
C PRO A 59 8.76 19.96 -2.09
N HIS A 60 9.27 18.75 -1.82
CA HIS A 60 9.55 17.70 -2.80
C HIS A 60 8.96 16.35 -2.32
N PRO A 61 7.64 16.15 -2.40
CA PRO A 61 6.98 14.99 -1.78
C PRO A 61 7.39 13.66 -2.40
N GLN A 62 7.59 13.60 -3.72
CA GLN A 62 8.08 12.38 -4.38
C GLN A 62 9.48 11.99 -3.93
N LEU A 63 10.38 12.97 -3.75
CA LEU A 63 11.72 12.72 -3.24
C LEU A 63 11.68 12.21 -1.80
N GLY A 64 10.82 12.79 -0.95
CA GLY A 64 10.59 12.30 0.40
C GLY A 64 10.08 10.86 0.45
N VAL A 65 9.15 10.49 -0.44
CA VAL A 65 8.68 9.10 -0.58
C VAL A 65 9.80 8.18 -1.06
N ALA A 66 10.62 8.60 -2.02
CA ALA A 66 11.75 7.83 -2.52
C ALA A 66 12.78 7.54 -1.42
N PHE A 67 13.12 8.53 -0.57
CA PHE A 67 14.01 8.31 0.57
C PHE A 67 13.44 7.29 1.56
N ARG A 68 12.16 7.41 1.93
CA ARG A 68 11.52 6.45 2.85
C ARG A 68 11.44 5.04 2.27
N ALA A 69 11.19 4.91 0.96
CA ALA A 69 11.26 3.63 0.27
C ALA A 69 12.69 3.06 0.32
N GLY A 70 13.71 3.91 0.11
CA GLY A 70 15.12 3.55 0.25
C GLY A 70 15.48 3.03 1.64
N ASP A 71 14.96 3.65 2.71
CA ASP A 71 15.16 3.15 4.08
C ASP A 71 14.61 1.72 4.26
N LYS A 72 13.46 1.41 3.66
CA LYS A 72 12.87 0.06 3.69
C LYS A 72 13.67 -0.95 2.88
N VAL A 73 14.22 -0.55 1.73
CA VAL A 73 15.16 -1.40 0.97
C VAL A 73 16.42 -1.68 1.79
N ASN A 74 17.01 -0.66 2.42
CA ASN A 74 18.17 -0.84 3.30
C ASN A 74 17.84 -1.75 4.49
N ARG A 75 16.64 -1.64 5.05
CA ARG A 75 16.16 -2.54 6.11
C ARG A 75 16.10 -3.99 5.63
N LEU A 76 15.51 -4.24 4.45
CA LEU A 76 15.44 -5.58 3.84
C LEU A 76 16.84 -6.16 3.60
N LEU A 77 17.76 -5.38 3.03
CA LEU A 77 19.15 -5.81 2.82
C LEU A 77 19.83 -6.20 4.14
N ASN A 78 19.67 -5.36 5.17
CA ASN A 78 20.22 -5.66 6.50
C ASN A 78 19.63 -6.95 7.10
N LEU A 79 18.34 -7.20 6.91
CA LEU A 79 17.68 -8.42 7.39
C LEU A 79 18.19 -9.67 6.67
N PHE A 80 18.35 -9.59 5.34
CA PHE A 80 18.82 -10.73 4.54
C PHE A 80 20.31 -11.04 4.77
N ILE A 81 21.14 -10.01 4.96
CA ILE A 81 22.57 -10.21 5.25
C ILE A 81 22.76 -10.81 6.66
N LYS A 82 21.90 -10.47 7.61
CA LYS A 82 21.99 -10.92 9.01
C LYS A 82 21.23 -12.23 9.30
N CYS A 83 20.81 -12.98 8.27
CA CYS A 83 19.93 -14.14 8.38
C CYS A 83 20.38 -15.23 9.38
N ASP A 84 21.64 -15.24 9.83
CA ASP A 84 22.15 -16.22 10.80
C ASP A 84 22.02 -15.81 12.28
N SER A 85 21.62 -14.58 12.63
CA SER A 85 21.72 -14.07 14.01
C SER A 85 20.42 -13.88 14.79
N GLY A 86 19.30 -14.46 14.34
CA GLY A 86 18.04 -14.54 15.11
C GLY A 86 16.87 -13.71 14.58
N THR A 87 15.70 -13.89 15.21
CA THR A 87 14.43 -13.26 14.83
C THR A 87 14.48 -11.74 15.04
N PRO A 88 14.07 -10.91 14.05
CA PRO A 88 14.08 -9.46 14.20
C PRO A 88 13.19 -9.01 15.36
N SER A 89 13.73 -8.19 16.27
CA SER A 89 12.95 -7.69 17.42
C SER A 89 11.93 -6.61 17.05
N ASN A 90 12.17 -5.86 15.97
CA ASN A 90 11.31 -4.81 15.45
C ASN A 90 11.29 -4.88 13.91
N GLU A 91 10.16 -4.57 13.28
CA GLU A 91 10.00 -4.45 11.82
C GLU A 91 10.49 -5.67 11.04
N SER A 92 9.56 -6.60 10.81
CA SER A 92 9.83 -7.86 10.11
C SER A 92 10.11 -7.66 8.61
N VAL A 93 10.57 -8.73 7.94
CA VAL A 93 10.72 -8.74 6.47
C VAL A 93 9.37 -8.45 5.80
N ALA A 94 8.28 -9.06 6.29
CA ALA A 94 6.94 -8.84 5.73
C ALA A 94 6.48 -7.39 5.90
N ASP A 95 6.66 -6.81 7.09
CA ASP A 95 6.32 -5.40 7.35
C ASP A 95 7.08 -4.45 6.42
N SER A 96 8.37 -4.72 6.21
CA SER A 96 9.23 -3.92 5.35
C SER A 96 8.75 -3.93 3.88
N TRP A 97 8.31 -5.09 3.38
CA TRP A 97 7.72 -5.21 2.04
C TRP A 97 6.36 -4.52 1.93
N SER A 98 5.49 -4.64 2.94
CA SER A 98 4.21 -3.94 2.98
C SER A 98 4.37 -2.43 2.99
N ASP A 99 5.32 -1.91 3.76
CA ASP A 99 5.65 -0.48 3.77
C ASP A 99 6.18 -0.03 2.40
N LEU A 100 7.07 -0.81 1.78
CA LEU A 100 7.59 -0.50 0.45
C LEU A 100 6.49 -0.49 -0.62
N ALA A 101 5.56 -1.45 -0.59
CA ALA A 101 4.40 -1.49 -1.47
C ALA A 101 3.52 -0.24 -1.30
N ASN A 102 3.26 0.16 -0.06
CA ASN A 102 2.48 1.36 0.24
C ASN A 102 3.19 2.65 -0.21
N TYR A 103 4.51 2.76 -0.04
CA TYR A 103 5.26 3.89 -0.60
C TYR A 103 5.21 3.92 -2.13
N GLY A 104 5.22 2.75 -2.79
CA GLY A 104 4.99 2.65 -4.23
C GLY A 104 3.63 3.19 -4.66
N LEU A 105 2.56 2.88 -3.90
CA LEU A 105 1.22 3.43 -4.12
C LEU A 105 1.21 4.96 -3.94
N ILE A 106 1.74 5.47 -2.82
CA ILE A 106 1.82 6.92 -2.56
C ILE A 106 2.59 7.63 -3.67
N GLY A 107 3.75 7.11 -4.07
CA GLY A 107 4.56 7.67 -5.16
C GLY A 107 3.79 7.73 -6.47
N THR A 108 3.01 6.68 -6.78
CA THR A 108 2.15 6.63 -7.97
C THR A 108 1.03 7.68 -7.89
N LEU A 109 0.39 7.84 -6.73
CA LEU A 109 -0.66 8.85 -6.52
C LEU A 109 -0.13 10.28 -6.67
N LEU A 110 1.08 10.55 -6.15
CA LEU A 110 1.77 11.83 -6.33
C LEU A 110 2.13 12.07 -7.80
N ALA A 111 2.66 11.05 -8.49
CA ALA A 111 3.01 11.15 -9.92
C ALA A 111 1.79 11.39 -10.82
N ARG A 112 0.63 10.89 -10.41
CA ARG A 112 -0.65 11.14 -11.09
C ARG A 112 -1.35 12.42 -10.65
N ASP A 113 -0.77 13.17 -9.71
CA ASP A 113 -1.37 14.38 -9.12
C ASP A 113 -2.77 14.14 -8.54
N VAL A 114 -3.00 12.98 -7.89
CA VAL A 114 -4.31 12.61 -7.30
C VAL A 114 -4.29 12.45 -5.79
N TRP A 115 -3.13 12.64 -5.13
CA TRP A 115 -2.97 12.44 -3.68
C TRP A 115 -3.97 13.22 -2.81
N LEU A 116 -4.33 14.44 -3.21
CA LEU A 116 -5.30 15.30 -2.50
C LEU A 116 -6.67 15.34 -3.17
N LYS A 117 -6.87 14.62 -4.27
CA LYS A 117 -8.13 14.62 -5.01
C LYS A 117 -9.06 13.60 -4.37
N ASP A 118 -10.27 14.05 -4.03
CA ASP A 118 -11.35 13.14 -3.65
C ASP A 118 -11.70 12.27 -4.87
N PRO A 119 -11.75 10.94 -4.76
CA PRO A 119 -12.23 10.05 -5.82
C PRO A 119 -13.75 10.18 -6.00
N THR A 120 -14.28 11.39 -6.18
CA THR A 120 -15.63 11.53 -6.72
C THR A 120 -15.61 10.99 -8.15
N PRO A 121 -16.49 10.04 -8.51
CA PRO A 121 -16.58 9.58 -9.89
C PRO A 121 -16.87 10.80 -10.78
N PRO A 122 -16.28 10.88 -11.99
CA PRO A 122 -16.65 11.93 -12.93
C PRO A 122 -18.17 11.93 -13.10
N PRO A 123 -18.83 13.10 -13.15
CA PRO A 123 -20.27 13.16 -13.29
C PRO A 123 -20.69 12.33 -14.51
N THR A 124 -21.68 11.46 -14.31
CA THR A 124 -22.21 10.62 -15.40
C THR A 124 -22.59 11.53 -16.56
N PRO A 125 -22.11 11.29 -17.80
CA PRO A 125 -22.48 12.12 -18.93
C PRO A 125 -24.00 12.10 -19.04
N THR A 126 -24.61 13.25 -18.80
CA THR A 126 -26.04 13.46 -18.99
C THR A 126 -26.33 13.10 -20.43
N LYS A 127 -27.12 12.04 -20.66
CA LYS A 127 -27.65 11.78 -21.99
C LYS A 127 -28.34 13.07 -22.43
N GLN A 128 -27.78 13.76 -23.42
CA GLN A 128 -28.47 14.84 -24.09
C GLN A 128 -29.77 14.23 -24.64
N ALA A 129 -30.89 14.76 -24.13
CA ALA A 129 -32.22 14.46 -24.63
C ALA A 129 -32.43 15.11 -25.99
#